data_AF-A0A504YMM9-F1
#
_entry.id   AF-A0A504YMM9-F1
#
_cell.length_a   1.000
_cell.length_b   1.000
_cell.length_c   1.000
_cell.angle_alpha   90.00
_cell.angle_beta   90.00
_cell.angle_gamma   90.00
#
_symmetry.space_group_name_H-M   'P 1'
#
loop_
_entity.id
_entity.type
_entity.pdbx_description
1 polymer ?
#
loop_
_entity_poly.entity_id
_entity_poly.type
_entity_poly.pdbx_seq_one_letter_code
_entity_poly.pdbx_strand_id
1 'polypeptide(L)' 'MKCDVDIRKDLYANNVMSGGTTMSLVLLIVCRRRITALAPSTMKIKIVAPPERKYSVWIGGSILASLSTFQQM' A
#
# COMPACT_ATOMS: atom_id res chain seq x y z
N MET A 1 -17.42 -6.59 -1.68
CA MET A 1 -16.42 -5.67 -2.27
C MET A 1 -17.05 -4.29 -2.29
N LYS A 2 -16.51 -3.31 -1.54
CA LYS A 2 -17.15 -1.98 -1.35
C LYS A 2 -16.70 -0.91 -2.35
N CYS A 3 -15.59 -1.15 -3.05
CA CYS A 3 -15.04 -0.24 -4.05
C CYS A 3 -15.68 -0.51 -5.43
N ASP A 4 -15.71 0.51 -6.28
CA ASP A 4 -16.14 0.39 -7.68
C ASP A 4 -15.32 -0.68 -8.43
N VAL A 5 -15.91 -1.33 -9.43
CA VAL A 5 -15.26 -2.42 -10.19
C VAL A 5 -14.06 -1.90 -10.98
N ASP A 6 -14.12 -0.67 -11.48
CA ASP A 6 -13.09 -0.11 -12.36
C ASP A 6 -11.82 0.22 -11.58
N ILE A 7 -11.96 0.76 -10.36
CA ILE A 7 -10.81 1.13 -9.51
C ILE A 7 -10.14 -0.08 -8.84
N ARG A 8 -10.81 -1.23 -8.73
CA ARG A 8 -10.24 -2.41 -8.06
C ARG A 8 -8.93 -2.82 -8.70
N LYS A 9 -8.83 -2.73 -10.04
CA LYS A 9 -7.63 -3.18 -10.76
C LYS A 9 -6.40 -2.39 -10.31
N ASP A 10 -6.57 -1.08 -10.17
CA ASP A 10 -5.52 -0.19 -9.70
C ASP A 10 -5.22 -0.37 -8.22
N LEU A 11 -6.24 -0.63 -7.40
CA LEU A 11 -6.04 -0.92 -5.96
C LEU A 11 -5.24 -2.22 -5.75
N TYR A 12 -5.53 -3.29 -6.50
CA TYR A 12 -4.77 -4.54 -6.40
C TYR A 12 -3.32 -4.40 -6.91
N ALA A 13 -3.09 -3.52 -7.89
CA ALA A 13 -1.78 -3.23 -8.44
C ALA A 13 -0.93 -2.26 -7.58
N ASN A 14 -1.53 -1.58 -6.59
CA ASN A 14 -0.85 -0.55 -5.78
C ASN A 14 -1.05 -0.76 -4.28
N ASN A 15 -0.80 -1.98 -3.78
CA ASN A 15 -0.86 -2.24 -2.34
C ASN A 15 0.44 -1.80 -1.65
N VAL A 16 0.36 -0.83 -0.75
CA VAL A 16 1.51 -0.33 0.04
C VAL A 16 1.39 -0.82 1.48
N MET A 17 2.45 -1.45 2.00
CA MET A 17 2.52 -1.89 3.39
C MET A 17 3.32 -0.88 4.21
N SER A 18 2.71 -0.29 5.23
CA SER A 18 3.33 0.70 6.12
C SER A 18 3.19 0.32 7.60
N GLY A 19 4.13 0.79 8.42
CA GLY A 19 4.09 0.65 9.89
C GLY A 19 5.02 -0.45 10.43
N GLY A 20 5.30 -0.39 11.74
CA GLY A 20 6.29 -1.25 12.40
C GLY A 20 6.00 -2.75 12.34
N THR A 21 4.73 -3.15 12.51
CA THR A 21 4.32 -4.57 12.46
C THR A 21 4.57 -5.20 11.09
N THR A 22 4.50 -4.40 10.03
CA THR A 22 4.78 -4.86 8.66
C THR A 22 6.25 -5.14 8.40
N MET A 23 7.14 -4.81 9.35
CA MET A 23 8.57 -5.16 9.26
C MET A 23 8.81 -6.67 9.33
N SER A 24 7.88 -7.44 9.89
CA SER A 24 7.96 -8.90 9.91
C SER A 24 7.90 -9.48 8.48
N LEU A 25 8.96 -10.19 8.09
CA LEU A 25 9.06 -10.83 6.78
C LEU A 25 7.97 -11.90 6.57
N VAL A 26 7.65 -12.65 7.63
CA VAL A 26 6.60 -13.68 7.60
C VAL A 26 5.24 -13.06 7.29
N LEU A 27 4.93 -11.91 7.89
CA LEU A 27 3.68 -11.21 7.63
C LEU A 27 3.57 -10.78 6.17
N LEU A 28 4.65 -10.27 5.57
CA LEU A 28 4.66 -9.87 4.16
C LEU A 28 4.33 -11.03 3.22
N ILE A 29 4.96 -12.19 3.46
CA ILE A 29 4.75 -13.41 2.66
C ILE A 29 3.32 -13.93 2.81
N VAL A 30 2.82 -13.99 4.06
CA VAL A 30 1.46 -14.45 4.36
C VAL A 30 0.42 -13.51 3.74
N CYS A 31 0.58 -12.19 3.88
CA CYS A 31 -0.30 -11.20 3.27
C CYS A 31 -0.33 -11.34 1.75
N ARG A 32 0.85 -11.47 1.11
CA ARG A 32 0.93 -11.68 -0.34
C ARG A 32 0.16 -12.92 -0.77
N ARG A 33 0.38 -14.05 -0.08
CA ARG A 33 -0.32 -15.31 -0.40
C ARG A 33 -1.82 -15.20 -0.21
N ARG A 34 -2.28 -14.57 0.87
CA ARG A 34 -3.72 -14.37 1.15
C ARG A 34 -4.38 -13.48 0.11
N ILE A 35 -3.73 -12.39 -0.29
CA ILE A 35 -4.26 -11.47 -1.31
C ILE A 35 -4.32 -12.18 -2.67
N THR A 36 -3.29 -12.94 -3.05
CA THR A 36 -3.30 -13.75 -4.29
C THR A 36 -4.36 -14.84 -4.30
N ALA A 37 -4.65 -15.47 -3.15
CA ALA A 37 -5.70 -16.49 -3.07
C ALA A 37 -7.13 -15.92 -3.14
N LEU A 38 -7.32 -14.67 -2.71
CA LEU A 38 -8.63 -14.01 -2.67
C LEU A 38 -8.94 -13.18 -3.93
N ALA A 39 -7.91 -12.74 -4.66
CA ALA A 39 -8.08 -11.91 -5.83
C ALA A 39 -8.38 -12.76 -7.09
N PRO A 40 -9.17 -12.23 -8.05
CA PRO A 40 -9.38 -12.87 -9.34
C PRO A 40 -8.05 -13.05 -10.09
N SER A 41 -7.88 -14.17 -10.80
CA SER A 41 -6.66 -14.50 -11.56
C SER A 41 -6.33 -13.52 -12.68
N THR A 42 -7.29 -12.68 -13.10
CA THR A 42 -7.12 -11.62 -14.09
C THR A 42 -6.45 -10.37 -13.55
N MET A 43 -6.29 -10.23 -12.23
CA MET A 43 -5.71 -9.05 -11.59
C MET A 43 -4.22 -9.24 -11.29
N LYS A 44 -3.42 -8.25 -11.70
CA LYS A 44 -2.01 -8.19 -11.34
C LYS A 44 -1.86 -7.62 -9.93
N ILE A 45 -1.37 -8.44 -9.02
CA ILE A 45 -1.18 -8.07 -7.62
C ILE A 45 0.27 -7.64 -7.41
N LYS A 46 0.46 -6.42 -6.92
CA LYS A 46 1.77 -5.89 -6.55
C LYS A 46 1.70 -5.31 -5.15
N ILE A 47 2.62 -5.75 -4.30
CA ILE A 47 2.77 -5.29 -2.92
C ILE A 47 4.11 -4.58 -2.83
N VAL A 48 4.07 -3.31 -2.43
CA VAL A 48 5.23 -2.44 -2.23
C VAL A 48 5.51 -2.35 -0.74
N ALA A 49 6.68 -2.81 -0.33
CA ALA A 49 7.12 -2.83 1.07
C ALA A 49 8.56 -2.34 1.16
N PRO A 50 8.80 -1.01 1.18
CA PRO A 50 10.15 -0.47 1.27
C PRO A 50 10.79 -0.81 2.63
N PRO A 51 12.14 -0.79 2.75
CA PRO A 51 12.82 -1.07 4.01
C PRO A 51 12.52 -0.01 5.08
N GLU A 52 12.33 1.25 4.67
CA GLU A 52 11.96 2.38 5.55
C GLU A 52 10.46 2.46 5.88
N ARG A 53 9.68 1.41 5.58
CA ARG A 53 8.21 1.41 5.76
C ARG A 53 7.74 1.64 7.20
N LYS A 54 8.62 1.50 8.18
CA LYS A 54 8.36 1.91 9.57
C LYS A 54 8.05 3.41 9.68
N TYR A 55 8.71 4.23 8.87
CA TYR A 55 8.58 5.69 8.90
C TYR A 55 7.82 6.24 7.70
N SER A 56 7.25 5.40 6.81
CA SER A 56 6.54 5.87 5.62
C SER A 56 5.44 6.88 5.90
N VAL A 57 4.72 6.76 7.02
CA VAL A 57 3.68 7.73 7.41
C VAL A 57 4.31 9.08 7.74
N TRP A 58 5.41 9.10 8.48
CA TRP A 58 6.12 10.31 8.85
C TRP A 58 6.79 10.98 7.65
N ILE A 59 7.44 10.19 6.78
CA ILE A 59 8.02 10.67 5.51
C ILE A 59 6.95 11.29 4.62
N GLY A 60 5.80 10.62 4.47
CA GLY A 60 4.66 11.14 3.70
C GLY A 60 4.13 12.46 4.26
N GLY A 61 4.02 12.59 5.59
CA GLY A 61 3.62 13.83 6.24
C GLY A 61 4.63 14.96 6.04
N SER A 62 5.93 14.66 6.12
CA SER A 62 7.00 15.64 5.86
C SER A 62 6.96 16.15 4.41
N ILE A 63 6.72 15.27 3.45
CA ILE A 63 6.59 15.64 2.02
C ILE A 63 5.35 16.49 1.82
N LEU A 64 4.20 16.05 2.37
CA LEU A 64 2.93 16.77 2.24
C LEU A 64 3.02 18.20 2.80
N ALA A 65 3.61 18.37 3.99
CA ALA A 65 3.79 19.68 4.61
C ALA A 65 4.73 20.61 3.80
N SER A 66 5.59 20.05 2.96
CA SER A 66 6.51 20.81 2.11
C SER A 66 5.90 21.23 0.76
N LEU A 67 4.70 20.75 0.42
CA LEU A 67 4.05 21.10 -0.84
C LEU A 67 3.43 22.51 -0.76
N SER A 68 3.63 23.32 -1.79
CA SER A 68 3.01 24.65 -1.90
C SER A 68 1.47 24.57 -1.92
N THR A 69 0.91 23.49 -2.47
CA THR A 69 -0.53 23.22 -2.45
C THR A 69 -1.06 22.99 -1.05
N PHE A 70 -0.24 22.48 -0.12
CA PHE A 70 -0.64 22.31 1.27
C PHE A 70 -0.77 23.65 2.00
N GLN A 71 -0.03 24.67 1.58
CA GLN A 71 -0.17 26.04 2.13
C GLN A 71 -1.47 26.73 1.71
N GLN A 72 -2.05 26.29 0.59
CA GLN A 72 -3.29 26.85 0.03
C GLN A 72 -4.54 26.06 0.46
N MET A 73 -4.36 24.97 1.22
CA MET A 73 -5.42 24.11 1.69
C MET A 73 -6.04 24.61 2.99
#